data_AF-A0A822GYR0-F1
#
_entry.id   AF-A0A822GYR0-F1
#
_cell.length_a   1.000
_cell.length_b   1.000
_cell.length_c   1.000
_cell.angle_alpha   90.00
_cell.angle_beta   90.00
_cell.angle_gamma   90.00
#
_symmetry.space_group_name_H-M   'P 1'
#
loop_
_entity.id
_entity.type
_entity.pdbx_description
1 polymer ?
#
loop_
_entity_poly.entity_id
_entity_poly.type
_entity_poly.pdbx_seq_one_letter_code
_entity_poly.pdbx_strand_id
1 'polypeptide(L)'
;DTPDNIWTTVPPALISGSIVGRMKLVPYMIFIFIWTTICYDPVAHWVWGSHGWLKHLGTLDFAGGTVVHMLSGVSGLVASLILGKRSDYDPHSTTAHNLPFTILGTCLLWIGWNGFNGGSANRADGLASLALVNTNAAAATGLVTWVVIDAIRGHVSISGSCLGPIVGLVAVTPSCGFIQSGWAILIAFIAT
;
A
#
# COMPACT_ATOMS: atom_id res chain seq x y z
N ASP A 1 14.38 -3.53 -21.75
CA ASP A 1 14.74 -3.78 -20.34
C ASP A 1 14.02 -2.77 -19.47
N THR A 2 12.77 -3.06 -19.12
CA THR A 2 11.94 -2.15 -18.33
C THR A 2 12.18 -2.41 -16.82
N PRO A 3 12.40 -1.37 -16.00
CA PRO A 3 12.68 -1.50 -14.56
C PRO A 3 11.42 -1.85 -13.73
N ASP A 4 10.60 -2.77 -14.23
CA ASP A 4 9.25 -3.05 -13.72
C ASP A 4 9.25 -3.92 -12.45
N ASN A 5 10.44 -4.39 -12.04
CA ASN A 5 10.66 -5.39 -10.98
C ASN A 5 11.12 -4.80 -9.65
N ILE A 6 11.31 -3.48 -9.53
CA ILE A 6 11.86 -2.85 -8.31
C ILE A 6 10.91 -2.93 -7.10
N TRP A 7 9.60 -3.10 -7.32
CA TRP A 7 8.59 -3.10 -6.26
C TRP A 7 8.11 -4.50 -5.85
N THR A 8 8.65 -5.56 -6.44
CA THR A 8 8.24 -6.96 -6.21
C THR A 8 8.36 -7.40 -4.75
N THR A 9 9.17 -6.71 -3.94
CA THR A 9 9.37 -7.01 -2.52
C THR A 9 8.28 -6.45 -1.61
N VAL A 10 7.52 -5.43 -2.04
CA VAL A 10 6.47 -4.79 -1.24
C VAL A 10 5.22 -5.67 -1.09
N PRO A 11 4.63 -6.25 -2.16
CA PRO A 11 3.43 -7.07 -2.04
C PRO A 11 3.56 -8.25 -1.06
N PRO A 12 4.66 -9.04 -1.04
CA PRO A 12 4.86 -10.08 -0.04
C PRO A 12 4.80 -9.53 1.39
N ALA A 13 5.49 -8.42 1.67
CA ALA A 13 5.44 -7.80 2.99
C ALA A 13 4.00 -7.42 3.40
N LEU A 14 3.20 -6.90 2.47
CA LEU A 14 1.78 -6.58 2.71
C LEU A 14 0.94 -7.83 2.97
N ILE A 15 1.13 -8.91 2.19
CA ILE A 15 0.41 -10.17 2.40
C ILE A 15 0.76 -10.76 3.77
N SER A 16 2.02 -10.69 4.19
CA SER A 16 2.46 -11.25 5.48
C SER A 16 1.66 -10.69 6.67
N GLY A 17 1.26 -9.41 6.63
CA GLY A 17 0.46 -8.78 7.67
C GLY A 17 -0.91 -9.44 7.88
N SER A 18 -1.49 -10.01 6.82
CA SER A 18 -2.79 -10.69 6.89
C SER A 18 -2.73 -12.10 7.50
N ILE A 19 -1.55 -12.73 7.51
CA ILE A 19 -1.36 -14.14 7.90
C ILE A 19 -0.42 -14.31 9.10
N VAL A 20 0.05 -13.20 9.68
CA VAL A 20 0.93 -13.21 10.85
C VAL A 20 0.33 -14.03 12.00
N GLY A 21 1.18 -14.83 12.64
CA GLY A 21 0.79 -15.72 13.74
C GLY A 21 -0.05 -16.94 13.34
N ARG A 22 -0.30 -17.17 12.04
CA ARG A 22 -1.16 -18.27 11.55
C ARG A 22 -0.52 -19.14 10.46
N MET A 23 0.52 -18.67 9.78
CA MET A 23 1.23 -19.43 8.75
C MET A 23 2.68 -19.70 9.17
N LYS A 24 3.15 -20.93 8.93
CA LYS A 24 4.57 -21.28 9.11
C LYS A 24 5.41 -20.59 8.02
N LEU A 25 6.65 -20.22 8.37
CA LEU A 25 7.56 -19.51 7.48
C LEU A 25 7.84 -20.26 6.16
N VAL A 26 8.09 -21.57 6.22
CA VAL A 26 8.43 -22.36 5.02
C VAL A 26 7.27 -22.42 4.01
N PRO A 27 6.03 -22.80 4.40
CA PRO A 27 4.87 -22.67 3.51
C PRO A 27 4.68 -21.24 2.98
N TYR A 28 4.94 -20.21 3.79
CA TYR A 28 4.82 -18.83 3.36
C TYR A 28 5.84 -18.47 2.26
N MET A 29 7.09 -18.90 2.39
CA MET A 29 8.11 -18.68 1.36
C MET A 29 7.74 -19.38 0.04
N ILE A 30 7.23 -20.61 0.11
CA ILE A 30 6.76 -21.35 -1.08
C ILE A 30 5.57 -20.62 -1.71
N PHE A 31 4.61 -20.19 -0.90
CA PHE A 31 3.46 -19.42 -1.36
C PHE A 31 3.88 -18.14 -2.07
N ILE A 32 4.77 -17.33 -1.48
CA ILE A 32 5.25 -16.09 -2.10
C ILE A 32 6.00 -16.38 -3.40
N PHE A 33 6.85 -17.40 -3.45
CA PHE A 33 7.54 -17.76 -4.68
C PHE A 33 6.55 -18.06 -5.81
N ILE A 34 5.58 -18.93 -5.55
CA ILE A 34 4.54 -19.29 -6.52
C ILE A 34 3.71 -18.05 -6.89
N TRP A 35 3.23 -17.31 -5.89
CA TRP A 35 2.38 -16.14 -6.07
C TRP A 35 3.07 -15.05 -6.88
N THR A 36 4.36 -14.80 -6.65
CA THR A 36 5.11 -13.83 -7.46
C THR A 36 5.13 -14.26 -8.92
N THR A 37 5.45 -15.52 -9.21
CA THR A 37 5.53 -16.04 -10.58
C THR A 37 4.18 -16.06 -11.30
N ILE A 38 3.10 -16.44 -10.61
CA ILE A 38 1.80 -16.69 -11.27
C ILE A 38 0.79 -15.55 -11.11
N CYS A 39 0.98 -14.65 -10.15
CA CYS A 39 0.09 -13.51 -9.91
C CYS A 39 0.79 -12.18 -10.16
N TYR A 40 1.90 -11.92 -9.47
CA TYR A 40 2.58 -10.62 -9.57
C TYR A 40 3.15 -10.37 -10.96
N ASP A 41 4.00 -11.28 -11.46
CA ASP A 41 4.68 -11.09 -12.75
C ASP A 41 3.68 -10.93 -13.91
N PRO A 42 2.61 -11.74 -14.02
CA PRO A 42 1.60 -11.54 -15.06
C PRO A 42 0.84 -10.22 -14.93
N VAL A 43 0.41 -9.84 -13.73
CA VAL A 43 -0.34 -8.59 -13.53
C VAL A 43 0.54 -7.36 -13.77
N ALA A 44 1.80 -7.40 -13.31
CA ALA A 44 2.79 -6.38 -13.62
C ALA A 44 3.02 -6.26 -15.14
N HIS A 45 3.14 -7.40 -15.84
CA HIS A 45 3.24 -7.40 -17.30
C HIS A 45 2.01 -6.81 -17.98
N TRP A 46 0.80 -7.11 -17.50
CA TRP A 46 -0.44 -6.58 -18.09
C TRP A 46 -0.55 -5.07 -17.96
N VAL A 47 -0.17 -4.51 -16.81
CA VAL A 47 -0.35 -3.09 -16.47
C VAL A 47 0.84 -2.23 -16.92
N TRP A 48 2.07 -2.67 -16.69
CA TRP A 48 3.28 -1.89 -16.95
C TRP A 48 4.08 -2.35 -18.17
N GLY A 49 4.00 -3.63 -18.50
CA GLY A 49 4.72 -4.22 -19.64
C GLY A 49 4.35 -3.56 -20.97
N SER A 50 5.32 -3.41 -21.86
CA SER A 50 5.12 -2.77 -23.18
C SER A 50 4.08 -3.47 -24.07
N HIS A 51 3.90 -4.78 -23.89
CA HIS A 51 2.91 -5.62 -24.58
C HIS A 51 1.73 -6.00 -23.68
N GLY A 52 1.59 -5.34 -22.52
CA GLY A 52 0.54 -5.61 -21.55
C GLY A 52 -0.83 -5.19 -22.07
N TRP A 53 -1.81 -6.09 -22.03
CA TRP A 53 -3.14 -5.81 -22.58
C TRP A 53 -3.88 -4.69 -21.83
N LEU A 54 -3.76 -4.59 -20.49
CA LEU A 54 -4.37 -3.52 -19.71
C LEU A 54 -3.75 -2.16 -20.06
N LYS A 55 -2.43 -2.12 -20.26
CA LYS A 55 -1.73 -0.93 -20.75
C LYS A 55 -2.28 -0.47 -22.10
N HIS A 56 -2.52 -1.39 -23.04
CA HIS A 56 -3.10 -1.08 -24.34
C HIS A 56 -4.57 -0.65 -24.29
N LEU A 57 -5.32 -1.05 -23.27
CA LEU A 57 -6.67 -0.55 -23.00
C LEU A 57 -6.69 0.83 -22.32
N GLY A 58 -5.52 1.42 -22.02
CA GLY A 58 -5.42 2.74 -21.42
C GLY A 58 -5.52 2.75 -19.89
N THR A 59 -5.28 1.61 -19.22
CA THR A 59 -5.19 1.58 -17.75
C THR A 59 -4.06 2.49 -17.26
N LEU A 60 -4.38 3.36 -16.32
CA LEU A 60 -3.43 4.24 -15.66
C LEU A 60 -3.13 3.72 -14.26
N ASP A 61 -1.86 3.35 -14.03
CA ASP A 61 -1.36 2.96 -12.72
C ASP A 61 0.09 3.42 -12.58
N PHE A 62 0.28 4.57 -11.94
CA PHE A 62 1.58 5.25 -11.90
C PHE A 62 2.64 4.48 -11.12
N ALA A 63 2.29 3.98 -9.93
CA ALA A 63 3.23 3.35 -9.02
C ALA A 63 2.75 2.01 -8.42
N GLY A 64 1.52 1.55 -8.71
CA GLY A 64 1.10 0.19 -8.35
C GLY A 64 -0.15 0.09 -7.48
N GLY A 65 -1.15 0.93 -7.71
CA GLY A 65 -2.47 0.75 -7.09
C GLY A 65 -3.07 -0.62 -7.39
N THR A 66 -2.91 -1.09 -8.63
CA THR A 66 -3.37 -2.41 -9.08
C THR A 66 -2.34 -3.49 -8.76
N VAL A 67 -1.12 -3.30 -9.29
CA VAL A 67 -0.06 -4.33 -9.29
C VAL A 67 0.43 -4.65 -7.87
N VAL A 68 0.49 -3.63 -7.00
CA VAL A 68 0.98 -3.79 -5.62
C VAL A 68 -0.19 -3.90 -4.65
N HIS A 69 -0.99 -2.84 -4.50
CA HIS A 69 -1.92 -2.73 -3.38
C HIS A 69 -3.19 -3.59 -3.52
N MET A 70 -3.90 -3.50 -4.64
CA MET A 70 -5.09 -4.34 -4.86
C MET A 70 -4.70 -5.81 -4.91
N LEU A 71 -3.68 -6.17 -5.67
CA LEU A 71 -3.26 -7.55 -5.82
C LEU A 71 -2.84 -8.16 -4.47
N SER A 72 -1.99 -7.48 -3.69
CA SER A 72 -1.60 -7.96 -2.36
C SER A 72 -2.75 -7.94 -1.37
N GLY A 73 -3.64 -6.94 -1.44
CA GLY A 73 -4.77 -6.78 -0.54
C GLY A 73 -5.79 -7.91 -0.71
N VAL A 74 -6.17 -8.21 -1.95
CA VAL A 74 -7.06 -9.34 -2.26
C VAL A 74 -6.39 -10.67 -1.89
N SER A 75 -5.10 -10.82 -2.20
CA SER A 75 -4.36 -12.04 -1.87
C SER A 75 -4.27 -12.28 -0.37
N GLY A 76 -4.00 -11.22 0.41
CA GLY A 76 -3.99 -11.28 1.87
C GLY A 76 -5.37 -11.57 2.46
N LEU A 77 -6.43 -10.97 1.91
CA LEU A 77 -7.81 -11.29 2.31
C LEU A 77 -8.11 -12.77 2.09
N VAL A 78 -7.89 -13.29 0.87
CA VAL A 78 -8.12 -14.70 0.53
C VAL A 78 -7.29 -15.63 1.41
N ALA A 79 -6.00 -15.33 1.61
CA ALA A 79 -5.14 -16.12 2.48
C ALA A 79 -5.65 -16.13 3.94
N SER A 80 -6.10 -14.99 4.46
CA SER A 80 -6.66 -14.89 5.81
C SER A 80 -7.97 -15.65 5.99
N LEU A 81 -8.80 -15.71 4.94
CA LEU A 81 -10.04 -16.49 4.93
C LEU A 81 -9.77 -18.00 4.91
N ILE A 82 -8.80 -18.44 4.09
CA ILE A 82 -8.40 -19.86 4.00
C ILE A 82 -7.77 -20.36 5.30
N LEU A 83 -6.89 -19.56 5.92
CA LEU A 83 -6.24 -19.93 7.19
C LEU A 83 -7.19 -19.88 8.38
N GLY A 84 -8.29 -19.13 8.29
CA GLY A 84 -9.24 -18.94 9.36
C GLY A 84 -8.73 -18.04 10.49
N LYS A 85 -9.58 -17.87 11.52
CA LYS A 85 -9.35 -16.97 12.65
C LYS A 85 -8.22 -17.49 13.58
N ARG A 86 -7.43 -16.58 14.14
CA ARG A 86 -6.39 -16.91 15.14
C ARG A 86 -7.06 -17.44 16.43
N SER A 87 -6.43 -18.40 17.10
CA SER A 87 -6.98 -19.02 18.33
C SER A 87 -7.11 -18.03 19.49
N ASP A 88 -6.20 -17.07 19.57
CA ASP A 88 -6.12 -15.96 20.55
C ASP A 88 -6.59 -14.64 19.92
N TYR A 89 -7.51 -14.69 18.95
CA TYR A 89 -8.13 -13.47 18.46
C TYR A 89 -9.14 -12.96 19.49
N ASP A 90 -8.90 -11.76 19.99
CA ASP A 90 -9.83 -10.99 20.80
C ASP A 90 -10.40 -9.84 19.96
N PRO A 91 -11.72 -9.80 19.70
CA PRO A 91 -12.35 -8.70 18.96
C PRO A 91 -12.22 -7.33 19.66
N HIS A 92 -11.89 -7.30 20.94
CA HIS A 92 -11.70 -6.09 21.72
C HIS A 92 -10.23 -5.67 21.85
N SER A 93 -9.29 -6.51 21.42
CA SER A 93 -7.85 -6.22 21.42
C SER A 93 -7.44 -5.61 20.08
N THR A 94 -7.47 -4.28 20.01
CA THR A 94 -7.03 -3.51 18.83
C THR A 94 -5.69 -2.78 19.05
N THR A 95 -5.07 -2.96 20.21
CA THR A 95 -3.84 -2.28 20.58
C THR A 95 -2.62 -3.06 20.13
N ALA A 96 -1.73 -2.38 19.39
CA ALA A 96 -0.43 -2.93 19.05
C ALA A 96 0.33 -3.26 20.34
N HIS A 97 0.90 -4.47 20.42
CA HIS A 97 1.73 -4.87 21.56
C HIS A 97 2.95 -3.95 21.76
N ASN A 98 3.42 -3.29 20.67
CA ASN A 98 4.51 -2.32 20.76
C ASN A 98 4.29 -1.13 19.82
N LEU A 99 3.64 -0.10 20.38
CA LEU A 99 3.23 1.10 19.66
C LEU A 99 4.42 1.93 19.12
N PRO A 100 5.53 2.12 19.85
CA PRO A 100 6.73 2.76 19.30
C PRO A 100 7.25 2.12 18.01
N PHE A 101 7.26 0.78 17.93
CA PHE A 101 7.67 0.09 16.69
C PHE A 101 6.66 0.28 15.55
N THR A 102 5.36 0.35 15.84
CA THR A 102 4.34 0.70 14.84
C THR A 102 4.55 2.11 14.28
N ILE A 103 4.85 3.08 15.15
CA ILE A 103 5.16 4.46 14.73
C ILE A 103 6.41 4.47 13.87
N LEU A 104 7.49 3.81 14.32
CA LEU A 104 8.74 3.70 13.56
C LEU A 104 8.50 3.09 12.17
N GLY A 105 7.76 1.98 12.11
CA GLY A 105 7.39 1.34 10.84
C GLY A 105 6.60 2.28 9.93
N THR A 106 5.67 3.05 10.48
CA THR A 106 4.88 4.04 9.73
C THR A 106 5.75 5.16 9.17
N CYS A 107 6.68 5.69 9.97
CA CYS A 107 7.65 6.69 9.51
C CYS A 107 8.54 6.16 8.39
N LEU A 108 9.06 4.94 8.55
CA LEU A 108 9.89 4.28 7.52
C LEU A 108 9.09 4.04 6.24
N LEU A 109 7.83 3.60 6.35
CA LEU A 109 6.94 3.44 5.20
C LEU A 109 6.68 4.75 4.49
N TRP A 110 6.39 5.84 5.20
CA TRP A 110 6.17 7.16 4.59
C TRP A 110 7.42 7.65 3.85
N ILE A 111 8.59 7.57 4.48
CA ILE A 111 9.87 7.96 3.85
C ILE A 111 10.12 7.07 2.61
N GLY A 112 9.96 5.75 2.75
CA GLY A 112 10.11 4.80 1.64
C GLY A 112 9.13 5.06 0.49
N TRP A 113 7.90 5.49 0.81
CA TRP A 113 6.86 5.77 -0.18
C TRP A 113 7.19 6.94 -1.09
N ASN A 114 8.02 7.88 -0.63
CA ASN A 114 8.54 8.95 -1.48
C ASN A 114 9.44 8.37 -2.58
N GLY A 115 10.30 7.39 -2.24
CA GLY A 115 11.05 6.62 -3.23
C GLY A 115 10.14 5.78 -4.14
N PHE A 116 9.08 5.20 -3.57
CA PHE A 116 8.08 4.39 -4.28
C PHE A 116 7.35 5.18 -5.38
N ASN A 117 6.67 6.24 -4.99
CA ASN A 117 5.89 7.07 -5.91
C ASN A 117 6.80 7.98 -6.75
N GLY A 118 7.75 8.70 -6.13
CA GLY A 118 8.66 9.59 -6.87
C GLY A 118 9.56 8.84 -7.85
N GLY A 119 10.08 7.68 -7.45
CA GLY A 119 10.95 6.85 -8.28
C GLY A 119 10.24 6.20 -9.46
N SER A 120 8.91 6.00 -9.38
CA SER A 120 8.11 5.46 -10.48
C SER A 120 8.06 6.38 -11.71
N ALA A 121 8.47 7.65 -11.58
CA ALA A 121 8.72 8.53 -12.73
C ALA A 121 9.92 8.10 -13.59
N ASN A 122 10.83 7.25 -13.07
CA ASN A 122 12.06 6.78 -13.72
C ASN A 122 13.05 7.88 -14.16
N ARG A 123 12.88 9.10 -13.65
CA ARG A 123 13.77 10.25 -13.88
C ARG A 123 13.55 11.31 -12.81
N ALA A 124 14.57 12.12 -12.52
CA ALA A 124 14.47 13.23 -11.59
C ALA A 124 14.02 14.51 -12.32
N ASP A 125 12.71 14.65 -12.54
CA ASP A 125 12.11 15.78 -13.25
C ASP A 125 10.83 16.30 -12.56
N GLY A 126 10.11 17.20 -13.24
CA GLY A 126 8.85 17.76 -12.72
C GLY A 126 7.76 16.71 -12.45
N LEU A 127 7.77 15.57 -13.16
CA LEU A 127 6.83 14.48 -12.92
C LEU A 127 7.13 13.77 -11.59
N ALA A 128 8.42 13.52 -11.30
CA ALA A 128 8.84 12.98 -10.01
C ALA A 128 8.50 13.96 -8.87
N SER A 129 8.74 15.26 -9.06
CA SER A 129 8.36 16.29 -8.09
C SER A 129 6.85 16.33 -7.82
N LEU A 130 6.03 16.22 -8.87
CA LEU A 130 4.58 16.15 -8.74
C LEU A 130 4.14 14.92 -7.94
N ALA A 131 4.70 13.75 -8.25
CA ALA A 131 4.41 12.51 -7.53
C ALA A 131 4.77 12.62 -6.05
N LEU A 132 5.92 13.21 -5.71
CA LEU A 132 6.34 13.44 -4.31
C LEU A 132 5.41 14.40 -3.57
N VAL A 133 5.03 15.52 -4.19
CA VAL A 133 4.09 16.47 -3.58
C VAL A 133 2.75 15.82 -3.31
N ASN A 134 2.19 15.11 -4.31
CA ASN A 134 0.92 14.42 -4.17
C ASN A 134 0.97 13.30 -3.11
N THR A 135 2.09 12.60 -3.01
CA THR A 135 2.32 11.55 -2.00
C THR A 135 2.27 12.12 -0.58
N ASN A 136 3.00 13.21 -0.31
CA ASN A 136 3.02 13.82 1.02
C ASN A 136 1.70 14.52 1.36
N ALA A 137 1.07 15.16 0.38
CA ALA A 137 -0.25 15.76 0.57
C ALA A 137 -1.27 14.69 0.96
N ALA A 138 -1.33 13.57 0.23
CA ALA A 138 -2.24 12.47 0.53
C ALA A 138 -1.96 11.83 1.89
N ALA A 139 -0.70 11.60 2.24
CA ALA A 139 -0.32 11.04 3.55
C ALA A 139 -0.72 11.97 4.70
N ALA A 140 -0.45 13.28 4.57
CA ALA A 140 -0.84 14.26 5.56
C ALA A 140 -2.37 14.37 5.69
N THR A 141 -3.09 14.34 4.56
CA THR A 141 -4.56 14.32 4.58
C THR A 141 -5.09 13.07 5.26
N GLY A 142 -4.58 11.88 4.94
CA GLY A 142 -5.00 10.64 5.60
C GLY A 142 -4.75 10.65 7.10
N LEU A 143 -3.60 11.18 7.55
CA LEU A 143 -3.33 11.36 8.98
C LEU A 143 -4.36 12.30 9.64
N VAL A 144 -4.57 13.48 9.07
CA VAL A 144 -5.50 14.47 9.64
C VAL A 144 -6.93 13.96 9.64
N THR A 145 -7.39 13.36 8.55
CA THR A 145 -8.74 12.80 8.44
C THR A 145 -8.97 11.72 9.50
N TRP A 146 -8.02 10.81 9.70
CA TRP A 146 -8.16 9.77 10.73
C TRP A 146 -8.19 10.35 12.15
N VAL A 147 -7.31 11.33 12.45
CA VAL A 147 -7.30 12.01 13.76
C VAL A 147 -8.62 12.75 14.01
N VAL A 148 -9.20 13.38 13.00
CA VAL A 148 -10.50 14.05 13.10
C VAL A 148 -11.61 13.02 13.33
N ILE A 149 -11.63 11.91 12.60
CA ILE A 149 -12.61 10.82 12.80
C ILE A 149 -12.53 10.29 14.23
N ASP A 150 -11.33 10.03 14.74
CA ASP A 150 -11.12 9.54 16.09
C ASP A 150 -11.52 10.59 17.15
N ALA A 151 -11.23 11.87 16.91
CA ALA A 151 -11.65 12.96 17.79
C ALA A 151 -13.19 13.08 17.86
N ILE A 152 -13.89 12.93 16.73
CA ILE A 152 -15.36 12.87 16.68
C ILE A 152 -15.90 11.66 17.46
N ARG A 153 -15.17 10.53 17.43
CA ARG A 153 -15.48 9.33 18.22
C ARG A 153 -15.11 9.47 19.71
N GLY A 154 -14.53 10.60 20.11
CA GLY A 154 -14.23 10.94 21.51
C GLY A 154 -12.89 10.45 22.03
N HIS A 155 -12.05 9.80 21.20
CA HIS A 155 -10.73 9.31 21.61
C HIS A 155 -9.77 9.21 20.43
N VAL A 156 -8.69 9.99 20.46
CA VAL A 156 -7.60 9.94 19.46
C VAL A 156 -6.69 8.75 19.72
N SER A 157 -6.71 7.76 18.81
CA SER A 157 -5.82 6.61 18.90
C SER A 157 -4.52 6.83 18.15
N ILE A 158 -3.38 6.55 18.80
CA ILE A 158 -2.08 6.56 18.13
C ILE A 158 -2.00 5.49 17.03
N SER A 159 -2.64 4.32 17.22
CA SER A 159 -2.68 3.29 16.17
C SER A 159 -3.50 3.75 14.96
N GLY A 160 -4.58 4.50 15.19
CA GLY A 160 -5.36 5.15 14.14
C GLY A 160 -4.55 6.20 13.38
N SER A 161 -3.83 7.06 14.10
CA SER A 161 -2.90 8.04 13.52
C SER A 161 -1.78 7.40 12.70
N CYS A 162 -1.40 6.15 12.97
CA CYS A 162 -0.46 5.42 12.13
C CYS A 162 -1.11 4.86 10.86
N LEU A 163 -2.39 4.45 10.94
CA LEU A 163 -3.13 3.87 9.82
C LEU A 163 -3.53 4.91 8.77
N GLY A 164 -4.04 6.07 9.21
CA GLY A 164 -4.48 7.16 8.34
C GLY A 164 -3.50 7.54 7.22
N PRO A 165 -2.22 7.86 7.51
CA PRO A 165 -1.27 8.21 6.45
C PRO A 165 -1.02 7.05 5.48
N ILE A 166 -1.01 5.79 5.95
CA ILE A 166 -0.85 4.63 5.07
C ILE A 166 -2.03 4.49 4.10
N VAL A 167 -3.27 4.72 4.57
CA VAL A 167 -4.46 4.72 3.72
C VAL A 167 -4.36 5.79 2.63
N GLY A 168 -3.98 7.02 2.99
CA GLY A 168 -3.75 8.10 2.03
C GLY A 168 -2.66 7.79 1.00
N LEU A 169 -1.53 7.20 1.45
CA LEU A 169 -0.43 6.77 0.59
C LEU A 169 -0.86 5.70 -0.41
N VAL A 170 -1.57 4.66 0.04
CA VAL A 170 -2.12 3.62 -0.84
C VAL A 170 -3.09 4.21 -1.86
N ALA A 171 -4.00 5.08 -1.42
CA ALA A 171 -5.04 5.65 -2.28
C ALA A 171 -4.48 6.51 -3.41
N VAL A 172 -3.43 7.31 -3.16
CA VAL A 172 -2.84 8.18 -4.18
C VAL A 172 -1.85 7.47 -5.10
N THR A 173 -1.34 6.30 -4.72
CA THR A 173 -0.31 5.55 -5.46
C THR A 173 -0.58 5.40 -6.96
N PRO A 174 -1.77 4.95 -7.43
CA PRO A 174 -2.02 4.80 -8.87
C PRO A 174 -2.07 6.13 -9.64
N SER A 175 -2.33 7.25 -8.95
CA SER A 175 -2.61 8.55 -9.58
C SER A 175 -1.58 9.64 -9.29
N CYS A 176 -0.60 9.39 -8.44
CA CYS A 176 0.28 10.43 -7.89
C CYS A 176 1.05 11.23 -8.96
N GLY A 177 1.38 10.66 -10.12
CA GLY A 177 1.99 11.39 -11.23
C GLY A 177 1.00 11.90 -12.30
N PHE A 178 -0.30 11.67 -12.17
CA PHE A 178 -1.30 12.01 -13.19
C PHE A 178 -2.22 13.17 -12.80
N ILE A 179 -2.26 13.54 -11.52
CA ILE A 179 -3.24 14.49 -10.99
C ILE A 179 -2.59 15.73 -10.38
N GLN A 180 -3.36 16.80 -10.26
CA GLN A 180 -2.96 17.97 -9.47
C GLN A 180 -3.17 17.71 -7.97
N SER A 181 -2.44 18.44 -7.13
CA SER A 181 -2.39 18.19 -5.69
C SER A 181 -3.72 18.38 -4.95
N GLY A 182 -4.63 19.22 -5.45
CA GLY A 182 -6.00 19.31 -4.91
C GLY A 182 -6.78 17.99 -5.01
N TRP A 183 -6.59 17.24 -6.10
CA TRP A 183 -7.22 15.93 -6.28
C TRP A 183 -6.57 14.86 -5.41
N ALA A 184 -5.26 14.94 -5.17
CA ALA A 184 -4.57 14.04 -4.24
C ALA A 184 -5.12 14.15 -2.82
N ILE A 185 -5.37 15.38 -2.36
CA ILE A 185 -6.01 15.67 -1.07
C ILE A 185 -7.43 15.08 -1.04
N LEU A 186 -8.23 15.32 -2.08
CA LEU A 186 -9.60 14.82 -2.14
C LEU A 186 -9.67 13.29 -2.12
N ILE A 187 -8.82 12.62 -2.91
CA ILE A 187 -8.74 11.14 -2.94
C ILE A 187 -8.38 10.59 -1.56
N ALA A 188 -7.36 11.15 -0.91
CA ALA A 188 -6.95 10.72 0.42
C ALA A 188 -8.04 10.96 1.46
N PHE A 189 -8.73 12.11 1.40
CA PHE A 189 -9.82 12.42 2.30
C PHE A 189 -10.99 11.44 2.17
N ILE A 190 -11.37 11.06 0.95
CA ILE A 190 -12.46 10.10 0.70
C ILE A 190 -12.07 8.68 1.09
N ALA A 191 -10.81 8.30 0.87
CA ALA A 191 -10.34 6.95 1.16
C ALA A 191 -10.17 6.66 2.66
N THR A 192 -9.98 7.70 3.47
CA THR A 192 -9.67 7.62 4.91
C THR A 192 -10.94 7.71 5.76
#